data_AF-A0A4Y8CE88-F1
#
_entry.id   AF-A0A4Y8CE88-F1
#
_cell.length_a   1.000
_cell.length_b   1.000
_cell.length_c   1.000
_cell.angle_alpha   90.00
_cell.angle_beta   90.00
_cell.angle_gamma   90.00
#
_symmetry.space_group_name_H-M   'P 1'
#
loop_
_entity.id
_entity.type
_entity.pdbx_description
1 polymer ?
#
loop_
_entity_poly.entity_id
_entity_poly.type
_entity_poly.pdbx_seq_one_letter_code
_entity_poly.pdbx_strand_id
1 'polypeptide(L)'
;ANLLGILFTSALKAIAPMLVFILILISICTKDFSQSGTKIKNIIILYIVGTFLASACAVLANFFFPVKLVLDGIQTATNSSPTHMSEIFKDLLFKIVDNPINALSSGNYLGILTWAIAGGIALKHCSNEAKQVFIDINEGVLKIVKFVVKLAPFGIFGLVANSVAQTGAQGLISYAKLLILLVTTMLFVTFVINALIVFFYTRKNPFPLIFICLRHSAFFAFFTRSSAANIPVN
;
A
#
# COMPACT_ATOMS: atom_id res chain seq x y z
N ALA A 1 20.73 -7.96 17.28
CA ALA A 1 19.46 -7.21 17.10
C ALA A 1 19.09 -7.00 15.62
N ASN A 2 20.02 -6.58 14.75
CA ASN A 2 19.73 -6.27 13.35
C ASN A 2 19.16 -7.46 12.52
N LEU A 3 19.61 -8.69 12.80
CA LEU A 3 19.20 -9.88 12.05
C LEU A 3 17.69 -10.13 12.06
N LEU A 4 17.02 -9.99 13.21
CA LEU A 4 15.57 -10.21 13.33
C LEU A 4 14.77 -9.18 12.53
N GLY A 5 15.21 -7.91 12.55
CA GLY A 5 14.57 -6.84 11.78
C GLY A 5 14.74 -7.02 10.28
N ILE A 6 15.96 -7.35 9.83
CA ILE A 6 16.25 -7.63 8.42
C ILE A 6 15.45 -8.86 7.97
N LEU A 7 15.48 -9.96 8.71
CA LEU A 7 14.75 -11.18 8.38
C LEU A 7 13.24 -10.91 8.23
N PHE A 8 12.66 -10.15 9.16
CA PHE A 8 11.25 -9.77 9.11
C PHE A 8 10.91 -8.93 7.87
N THR A 9 11.69 -7.87 7.60
CA THR A 9 11.44 -7.00 6.45
C THR A 9 11.65 -7.74 5.12
N SER A 10 12.65 -8.63 5.03
CA SER A 10 12.89 -9.47 3.87
C SER A 10 11.75 -10.48 3.67
N ALA A 11 11.23 -11.11 4.73
CA ALA A 11 10.10 -12.02 4.64
C ALA A 11 8.83 -11.31 4.12
N LEU A 12 8.54 -10.11 4.61
CA LEU A 12 7.42 -9.30 4.11
C LEU A 12 7.60 -8.89 2.64
N LYS A 13 8.82 -8.45 2.26
CA LYS A 13 9.13 -8.08 0.87
C LYS A 13 9.05 -9.27 -0.08
N ALA A 14 9.43 -10.46 0.36
CA ALA A 14 9.40 -11.66 -0.46
C ALA A 14 7.98 -12.13 -0.78
N ILE A 15 7.05 -12.03 0.19
CA ILE A 15 5.68 -12.53 0.00
C ILE A 15 4.75 -11.52 -0.66
N ALA A 16 5.03 -10.22 -0.54
CA ALA A 16 4.13 -9.17 -1.01
C ALA A 16 3.83 -9.22 -2.53
N PRO A 17 4.81 -9.39 -3.44
CA PRO A 17 4.56 -9.53 -4.88
C PRO A 17 3.59 -10.67 -5.22
N MET A 18 3.80 -11.82 -4.59
CA MET A 18 3.00 -13.02 -4.79
C MET A 18 1.56 -12.83 -4.28
N LEU A 19 1.40 -12.25 -3.09
CA LEU A 19 0.09 -11.92 -2.52
C LEU A 19 -0.70 -11.01 -3.46
N VAL A 20 -0.08 -9.93 -3.93
CA VAL A 20 -0.73 -8.94 -4.80
C VAL A 20 -1.21 -9.60 -6.09
N PHE A 21 -0.36 -10.40 -6.74
CA PHE A 21 -0.71 -11.12 -7.96
C PHE A 21 -1.96 -11.99 -7.79
N ILE A 22 -1.94 -12.88 -6.79
CA ILE A 22 -3.00 -13.86 -6.57
C ILE A 22 -4.31 -13.18 -6.15
N LEU A 23 -4.23 -12.18 -5.25
CA LEU A 23 -5.39 -11.46 -4.75
C LEU A 23 -6.14 -10.72 -5.87
N ILE A 24 -5.42 -10.04 -6.76
CA ILE A 24 -6.01 -9.31 -7.88
C ILE A 24 -6.62 -10.29 -8.89
N LEU A 25 -5.88 -11.36 -9.23
CA LEU A 25 -6.33 -12.38 -10.16
C LEU A 25 -7.69 -12.97 -9.72
N ILE A 26 -7.84 -13.32 -8.45
CA ILE A 26 -9.09 -13.87 -7.90
C ILE A 26 -10.18 -12.81 -7.80
N SER A 27 -9.83 -11.59 -7.38
CA SER A 27 -10.79 -10.48 -7.32
C SER A 27 -11.44 -10.21 -8.68
N ILE A 28 -10.72 -10.41 -9.78
CA ILE A 28 -11.25 -10.22 -11.13
C ILE A 28 -11.99 -11.46 -11.63
N CYS A 29 -11.46 -12.64 -11.32
CA CYS A 29 -12.06 -13.91 -11.70
C CYS A 29 -13.46 -14.12 -11.07
N THR A 30 -13.61 -13.74 -9.80
CA THR A 30 -14.83 -13.98 -9.00
C THR A 30 -15.86 -12.86 -9.09
N LYS A 31 -15.47 -11.65 -9.52
CA LYS A 31 -16.36 -10.49 -9.51
C LYS A 31 -17.14 -10.37 -10.81
N ASP A 32 -18.45 -10.16 -10.68
CA ASP A 32 -19.31 -9.84 -11.81
C ASP A 32 -19.44 -8.34 -12.03
N PHE A 33 -18.74 -7.87 -13.06
CA PHE A 33 -18.72 -6.46 -13.45
C PHE A 33 -19.97 -6.01 -14.22
N SER A 34 -20.86 -6.93 -14.60
CA SER A 34 -22.04 -6.69 -15.46
C SER A 34 -23.02 -5.66 -14.88
N GLN A 35 -23.12 -5.53 -13.55
CA GLN A 35 -23.99 -4.53 -12.89
C GLN A 35 -23.26 -3.29 -12.32
N SER A 36 -21.93 -3.18 -12.49
CA SER A 36 -21.11 -2.15 -11.81
C SER A 36 -20.65 -0.99 -12.70
N GLY A 37 -20.91 -1.04 -14.02
CA GLY A 37 -20.32 -0.11 -15.00
C GLY A 37 -20.52 1.38 -14.71
N THR A 38 -21.68 1.79 -14.20
CA THR A 38 -21.98 3.21 -13.96
C THR A 38 -21.43 3.73 -12.63
N LYS A 39 -21.29 2.87 -11.60
CA LYS A 39 -20.81 3.28 -10.27
C LYS A 39 -19.28 3.31 -10.17
N ILE A 40 -18.58 2.52 -10.97
CA ILE A 40 -17.12 2.42 -10.90
C ILE A 40 -16.40 3.70 -11.34
N LYS A 41 -16.96 4.44 -12.30
CA LYS A 41 -16.41 5.72 -12.77
C LYS A 41 -16.30 6.74 -11.62
N ASN A 42 -17.35 6.89 -10.83
CA ASN A 42 -17.35 7.83 -9.70
C ASN A 42 -16.36 7.41 -8.61
N ILE A 43 -16.22 6.11 -8.35
CA ILE A 43 -15.23 5.58 -7.40
C ILE A 43 -13.81 5.89 -7.87
N ILE A 44 -13.51 5.68 -9.16
CA ILE A 44 -12.20 5.99 -9.74
C ILE A 44 -11.89 7.49 -9.63
N ILE A 45 -12.86 8.36 -9.95
CA ILE A 45 -12.69 9.82 -9.82
C ILE A 45 -12.42 10.20 -8.36
N LEU A 46 -13.21 9.69 -7.42
CA LEU A 46 -13.01 9.92 -5.99
C LEU A 46 -11.63 9.45 -5.52
N TYR A 47 -11.16 8.31 -6.02
CA TYR A 47 -9.85 7.76 -5.67
C TYR A 47 -8.69 8.62 -6.20
N ILE A 48 -8.76 9.06 -7.46
CA ILE A 48 -7.75 9.95 -8.05
C ILE A 48 -7.72 11.29 -7.32
N VAL A 49 -8.87 11.92 -7.13
CA VAL A 49 -8.98 13.22 -6.45
C VAL A 49 -8.52 13.12 -5.00
N GLY A 50 -8.96 12.10 -4.26
CA GLY A 50 -8.56 11.88 -2.87
C GLY A 50 -7.06 11.63 -2.72
N THR A 51 -6.48 10.79 -3.58
CA THR A 51 -5.03 10.50 -3.55
C THR A 51 -4.21 11.72 -3.91
N PHE A 52 -4.64 12.50 -4.91
CA PHE A 52 -3.98 13.73 -5.31
C PHE A 52 -4.04 14.80 -4.21
N LEU A 53 -5.20 15.01 -3.58
CA LEU A 53 -5.33 15.96 -2.48
C LEU A 53 -4.52 15.52 -1.24
N ALA A 54 -4.48 14.22 -0.95
CA ALA A 54 -3.67 13.68 0.13
C ALA A 54 -2.16 13.87 -0.12
N SER A 55 -1.69 13.60 -1.35
CA SER A 55 -0.28 13.80 -1.71
C SER A 55 0.08 15.28 -1.71
N ALA A 56 -0.79 16.16 -2.22
CA ALA A 56 -0.61 17.62 -2.15
C ALA A 56 -0.53 18.11 -0.71
N CYS A 57 -1.40 17.63 0.19
CA CYS A 57 -1.32 17.96 1.63
C CYS A 57 0.00 17.50 2.25
N ALA A 58 0.47 16.30 1.92
CA ALA A 58 1.75 15.80 2.42
C ALA A 58 2.94 16.64 1.92
N VAL A 59 2.93 17.04 0.66
CA VAL A 59 3.96 17.92 0.08
C VAL A 59 3.94 19.29 0.75
N LEU A 60 2.76 19.89 0.96
CA LEU A 60 2.62 21.15 1.68
C LEU A 60 3.10 21.03 3.13
N ALA A 61 2.71 19.97 3.83
CA ALA A 61 3.15 19.70 5.20
C ALA A 61 4.69 19.58 5.27
N ASN A 62 5.32 18.95 4.28
CA ASN A 62 6.77 18.87 4.19
C ASN A 62 7.45 20.23 3.97
N PHE A 63 6.83 21.14 3.19
CA PHE A 63 7.35 22.51 3.03
C PHE A 63 7.23 23.35 4.32
N PHE A 64 6.12 23.23 5.05
CA PHE A 64 5.91 23.96 6.30
C PHE A 64 6.71 23.40 7.47
N PHE A 65 6.88 22.08 7.53
CA PHE A 65 7.54 21.38 8.63
C PHE A 65 8.61 20.40 8.10
N PRO A 66 9.73 20.91 7.55
CA PRO A 66 10.77 20.05 7.00
C PRO A 66 11.45 19.24 8.10
N VAL A 67 11.33 17.92 8.04
CA VAL A 67 12.03 17.00 8.96
C VAL A 67 13.30 16.50 8.27
N LYS A 68 14.46 17.03 8.67
CA LYS A 68 15.76 16.54 8.21
C LYS A 68 16.16 15.31 9.02
N LEU A 69 16.31 14.18 8.33
CA LEU A 69 16.87 12.96 8.91
C LEU A 69 18.38 12.98 8.69
N VAL A 70 19.15 12.81 9.75
CA VAL A 70 20.60 12.54 9.64
C VAL A 70 20.72 11.05 9.34
N LEU A 71 20.94 10.71 8.07
CA LEU A 71 21.26 9.34 7.65
C LEU A 71 22.76 9.22 7.43
N ASP A 72 23.47 8.77 8.45
CA ASP A 72 24.89 8.43 8.32
C ASP A 72 25.05 7.19 7.44
N GLY A 73 25.92 7.27 6.42
CA GLY A 73 26.33 6.12 5.60
C GLY A 73 25.47 5.84 4.35
N ILE A 74 24.48 6.67 4.02
CA ILE A 74 23.82 6.60 2.71
C ILE A 74 24.57 7.54 1.77
N GLN A 75 25.37 6.98 0.86
CA GLN A 75 25.84 7.72 -0.30
C GLN A 75 24.63 8.43 -0.90
N THR A 76 24.69 9.77 -1.00
CA THR A 76 23.70 10.57 -1.73
C THR A 76 23.30 9.80 -2.95
N ALA A 77 22.05 9.33 -3.01
CA ALA A 77 21.60 8.48 -4.10
C ALA A 77 21.90 9.21 -5.40
N THR A 78 22.91 8.75 -6.13
CA THR A 78 23.31 9.22 -7.45
C THR A 78 22.32 8.74 -8.52
N ASN A 79 21.09 8.42 -8.11
CA ASN A 79 19.97 8.23 -9.00
C ASN A 79 19.61 9.60 -9.54
N SER A 80 20.24 9.97 -10.66
CA SER A 80 19.82 11.07 -11.50
C SER A 80 18.31 11.00 -11.66
N SER A 81 17.61 12.06 -11.24
CA SER A 81 16.19 12.19 -11.53
C SER A 81 16.03 12.09 -13.05
N PRO A 82 15.06 11.32 -13.58
CA PRO A 82 14.92 11.15 -15.02
C PRO A 82 14.77 12.52 -15.69
N THR A 83 15.73 12.87 -16.55
CA THR A 83 15.84 14.22 -17.14
C THR A 83 14.76 14.44 -18.21
N HIS A 84 14.18 13.37 -18.76
CA HIS A 84 13.20 13.42 -19.84
C HIS A 84 11.91 12.68 -19.49
N MET A 85 10.78 13.39 -19.56
CA MET A 85 9.44 12.83 -19.31
C MET A 85 9.12 11.63 -20.23
N SER A 86 9.60 11.66 -21.47
CA SER A 86 9.40 10.59 -22.45
C SER A 86 10.06 9.27 -22.05
N GLU A 87 11.21 9.32 -21.38
CA GLU A 87 11.92 8.13 -20.88
C GLU A 87 11.14 7.47 -19.73
N ILE A 88 10.51 8.28 -18.87
CA ILE A 88 9.66 7.79 -17.78
C ILE A 88 8.45 7.04 -18.35
N PHE A 89 7.75 7.62 -19.32
CA PHE A 89 6.60 6.97 -19.95
C PHE A 89 7.00 5.68 -20.67
N LYS A 90 8.15 5.69 -21.36
CA LYS A 90 8.68 4.51 -22.04
C LYS A 90 9.01 3.40 -21.03
N ASP A 91 9.71 3.72 -19.94
CA ASP A 91 10.06 2.77 -18.88
C ASP A 91 8.80 2.20 -18.18
N LEU A 92 7.81 3.05 -17.91
CA LEU A 92 6.51 2.59 -17.39
C LEU A 92 5.82 1.60 -18.33
N LEU A 93 5.82 1.87 -19.63
CA LEU A 93 5.20 1.00 -20.63
C LEU A 93 5.91 -0.36 -20.72
N PHE A 94 7.25 -0.37 -20.70
CA PHE A 94 8.00 -1.64 -20.68
C PHE A 94 7.79 -2.42 -19.38
N LYS A 95 7.68 -1.74 -18.23
CA LYS A 95 7.39 -2.39 -16.94
C LYS A 95 6.01 -3.06 -16.90
N ILE A 96 5.03 -2.56 -17.65
CA ILE A 96 3.70 -3.18 -17.79
C ILE A 96 3.79 -4.54 -18.49
N VAL A 97 4.64 -4.66 -19.51
CA VAL A 97 4.76 -5.86 -20.37
C VAL A 97 5.99 -6.71 -20.02
N ASP A 98 6.58 -6.47 -18.85
CA ASP A 98 7.70 -7.26 -18.34
C ASP A 98 7.30 -8.75 -18.23
N ASN A 99 8.27 -9.66 -18.33
CA ASN A 99 8.00 -11.08 -18.19
C ASN A 99 7.33 -11.36 -16.83
N PRO A 100 6.23 -12.15 -16.75
CA PRO A 100 5.46 -12.32 -15.51
C PRO A 100 6.29 -12.91 -14.36
N ILE A 101 7.21 -13.83 -14.67
CA ILE A 101 8.11 -14.43 -13.67
C ILE A 101 9.14 -13.41 -13.22
N ASN A 102 9.71 -12.64 -14.15
CA ASN A 102 10.63 -11.56 -13.83
C ASN A 102 9.95 -10.47 -12.98
N ALA A 103 8.70 -10.12 -13.30
CA ALA A 103 7.95 -9.10 -12.59
C ALA A 103 7.70 -9.50 -11.12
N LEU A 104 7.37 -10.78 -10.88
CA LEU A 104 7.23 -11.34 -9.54
C LEU A 104 8.57 -11.36 -8.77
N SER A 105 9.64 -11.77 -9.44
CA SER A 105 10.98 -11.88 -8.83
C SER A 105 11.60 -10.51 -8.50
N SER A 106 11.47 -9.55 -9.41
CA SER A 106 12.02 -8.19 -9.27
C SER A 106 11.15 -7.24 -8.45
N GLY A 107 9.92 -7.64 -8.10
CA GLY A 107 8.97 -6.76 -7.41
C GLY A 107 8.41 -5.64 -8.29
N ASN A 108 8.34 -5.85 -9.60
CA ASN A 108 7.72 -4.91 -10.54
C ASN A 108 6.18 -4.97 -10.41
N TYR A 109 5.65 -4.17 -9.48
CA TYR A 109 4.20 -4.12 -9.19
C TYR A 109 3.33 -3.76 -10.40
N LEU A 110 3.86 -3.01 -11.36
CA LEU A 110 3.11 -2.60 -12.55
C LEU A 110 2.89 -3.80 -13.50
N GLY A 111 3.94 -4.59 -13.72
CA GLY A 111 3.85 -5.86 -14.45
C GLY A 111 2.99 -6.88 -13.71
N ILE A 112 3.18 -7.02 -12.40
CA ILE A 112 2.39 -7.92 -11.55
C ILE A 112 0.89 -7.63 -11.68
N LEU A 113 0.50 -6.35 -11.56
CA LEU A 113 -0.89 -5.91 -11.69
C LEU A 113 -1.45 -6.27 -13.08
N THR A 114 -0.67 -6.01 -14.14
CA THR A 114 -1.08 -6.24 -15.52
C THR A 114 -1.34 -7.72 -15.79
N TRP A 115 -0.40 -8.59 -15.40
CA TRP A 115 -0.55 -10.04 -15.58
C TRP A 115 -1.61 -10.65 -14.66
N ALA A 116 -1.80 -10.11 -13.45
CA ALA A 116 -2.88 -10.54 -12.57
C ALA A 116 -4.26 -10.20 -13.16
N ILE A 117 -4.41 -9.02 -13.76
CA ILE A 117 -5.64 -8.62 -14.45
C ILE A 117 -5.90 -9.51 -15.67
N ALA A 118 -4.90 -9.66 -16.55
CA ALA A 118 -5.03 -10.49 -17.74
C ALA A 118 -5.34 -11.96 -17.38
N GLY A 119 -4.63 -12.51 -16.40
CA GLY A 119 -4.87 -13.85 -15.86
C GLY A 119 -6.25 -14.00 -15.23
N GLY A 120 -6.71 -13.01 -14.47
CA GLY A 120 -8.05 -13.02 -13.86
C GLY A 120 -9.18 -13.00 -14.90
N ILE A 121 -9.02 -12.21 -15.97
CA ILE A 121 -9.97 -12.17 -17.10
C ILE A 121 -9.97 -13.51 -17.85
N ALA A 122 -8.80 -14.10 -18.10
CA ALA A 122 -8.69 -15.41 -18.74
C ALA A 122 -9.36 -16.50 -17.88
N LEU A 123 -9.04 -16.57 -16.58
CA LEU A 123 -9.64 -17.52 -15.64
C LEU A 123 -11.15 -17.37 -15.50
N LYS A 124 -11.71 -16.18 -15.73
CA LYS A 124 -13.15 -15.96 -15.65
C LYS A 124 -13.93 -16.89 -16.60
N HIS A 125 -13.32 -17.26 -17.73
CA HIS A 125 -13.89 -18.14 -18.74
C HIS A 125 -13.57 -19.63 -18.51
N CYS A 126 -12.76 -19.95 -17.49
CA CYS A 126 -12.45 -21.32 -17.12
C CYS A 126 -13.56 -21.95 -16.25
N SER A 127 -13.46 -23.26 -16.03
CA SER A 127 -14.39 -24.02 -15.19
C SER A 127 -14.35 -23.55 -13.73
N ASN A 128 -15.42 -23.81 -12.96
CA ASN A 128 -15.49 -23.39 -11.57
C ASN A 128 -14.45 -24.08 -10.69
N GLU A 129 -14.06 -25.31 -11.03
CA GLU A 129 -13.01 -26.06 -10.33
C GLU A 129 -11.66 -25.36 -10.47
N ALA A 130 -11.33 -24.88 -11.68
CA ALA A 130 -10.10 -24.11 -11.90
C ALA A 130 -10.09 -22.82 -11.06
N LYS A 131 -11.22 -22.13 -10.95
CA LYS A 131 -11.34 -20.92 -10.11
C LYS A 131 -11.17 -21.25 -8.63
N GLN A 132 -11.75 -22.36 -8.18
CA GLN A 132 -11.66 -22.82 -6.79
C GLN A 132 -10.21 -23.07 -6.36
N VAL A 133 -9.39 -23.68 -7.23
CA VAL A 133 -7.96 -23.88 -6.95
C VAL A 133 -7.24 -22.57 -6.63
N PHE A 134 -7.50 -21.51 -7.39
CA PHE A 134 -6.88 -20.21 -7.12
C PHE A 134 -7.40 -19.57 -5.83
N ILE A 135 -8.69 -19.71 -5.52
CA ILE A 135 -9.27 -19.27 -4.24
C ILE A 135 -8.56 -19.95 -3.07
N ASP A 136 -8.38 -21.26 -3.12
CA ASP A 136 -7.72 -22.03 -2.07
C ASP A 136 -6.23 -21.64 -1.93
N ILE A 137 -5.53 -21.40 -3.06
CA ILE A 137 -4.16 -20.88 -3.06
C ILE A 137 -4.08 -19.52 -2.35
N ASN A 138 -5.03 -18.62 -2.60
CA ASN A 138 -5.07 -17.31 -1.94
C ASN A 138 -5.28 -17.41 -0.45
N GLU A 139 -6.15 -18.31 0.01
CA GLU A 139 -6.29 -18.59 1.43
C GLU A 139 -4.98 -19.10 2.04
N GLY A 140 -4.27 -19.99 1.32
CA GLY A 140 -2.94 -20.46 1.70
C GLY A 140 -1.94 -19.31 1.85
N VAL A 141 -1.83 -18.45 0.83
CA VAL A 141 -0.91 -17.30 0.85
C VAL A 141 -1.29 -16.31 1.95
N LEU A 142 -2.58 -16.03 2.15
CA LEU A 142 -3.06 -15.19 3.25
C LEU A 142 -2.68 -15.76 4.62
N LYS A 143 -2.72 -17.08 4.81
CA LYS A 143 -2.26 -17.72 6.06
C LYS A 143 -0.76 -17.51 6.28
N ILE A 144 0.06 -17.62 5.23
CA ILE A 144 1.51 -17.36 5.34
C ILE A 144 1.76 -15.89 5.68
N VAL A 145 1.07 -14.95 5.03
CA VAL A 145 1.18 -13.51 5.35
C VAL A 145 0.79 -13.23 6.79
N LYS A 146 -0.33 -13.80 7.26
CA LYS A 146 -0.76 -13.69 8.66
C LYS A 146 0.29 -14.24 9.63
N PHE A 147 0.95 -15.35 9.28
CA PHE A 147 2.03 -15.91 10.07
C PHE A 147 3.24 -14.98 10.14
N VAL A 148 3.69 -14.42 9.00
CA VAL A 148 4.79 -13.44 8.97
C VAL A 148 4.44 -12.21 9.80
N VAL A 149 3.21 -11.69 9.70
CA VAL A 149 2.73 -10.57 10.52
C VAL A 149 2.68 -10.92 12.01
N LYS A 150 2.38 -12.18 12.38
CA LYS A 150 2.44 -12.64 13.78
C LYS A 150 3.86 -12.55 14.37
N LEU A 151 4.89 -12.63 13.52
CA LEU A 151 6.30 -12.45 13.91
C LEU A 151 6.73 -10.97 13.97
N ALA A 152 5.84 -10.03 13.62
CA ALA A 152 6.12 -8.60 13.64
C ALA A 152 6.65 -8.07 14.98
N PRO A 153 6.21 -8.51 16.17
CA PRO A 153 6.76 -8.02 17.44
C PRO A 153 8.28 -8.21 17.53
N PHE A 154 8.78 -9.37 17.10
CA PHE A 154 10.21 -9.69 17.09
C PHE A 154 10.97 -8.88 16.03
N GLY A 155 10.40 -8.73 14.83
CA GLY A 155 10.98 -7.93 13.75
C GLY A 155 11.07 -6.44 14.09
N ILE A 156 9.97 -5.87 14.60
CA ILE A 156 9.88 -4.46 15.02
C ILE A 156 10.85 -4.21 16.17
N PHE A 157 10.94 -5.11 17.16
CA PHE A 157 11.94 -4.99 18.23
C PHE A 157 13.37 -4.93 17.65
N GLY A 158 13.70 -5.82 16.72
CA GLY A 158 15.01 -5.82 16.05
C GLY A 158 15.32 -4.53 15.30
N LEU A 159 14.33 -3.98 14.58
CA LEU A 159 14.45 -2.72 13.84
C LEU A 159 14.62 -1.51 14.78
N VAL A 160 13.79 -1.42 15.82
CA VAL A 160 13.85 -0.32 16.79
C VAL A 160 15.16 -0.37 17.58
N ALA A 161 15.55 -1.56 18.07
CA ALA A 161 16.81 -1.73 18.78
C ALA A 161 18.02 -1.37 17.91
N ASN A 162 18.01 -1.74 16.62
CA ASN A 162 19.08 -1.35 15.70
C ASN A 162 19.10 0.16 15.43
N SER A 163 17.93 0.77 15.21
CA SER A 163 17.81 2.22 15.00
C SER A 163 18.32 3.00 16.21
N VAL A 164 17.97 2.58 17.43
CA VAL A 164 18.48 3.18 18.68
C VAL A 164 19.99 3.00 18.81
N ALA A 165 20.52 1.83 18.47
CA ALA A 165 21.95 1.55 18.55
C ALA A 165 22.79 2.37 17.55
N GLN A 166 22.27 2.61 16.34
CA GLN A 166 22.99 3.36 15.30
C GLN A 166 22.84 4.87 15.42
N THR A 167 21.62 5.36 15.70
CA THR A 167 21.29 6.79 15.62
C THR A 167 21.18 7.47 16.99
N GLY A 168 21.27 6.71 18.08
CA GLY A 168 21.18 7.23 19.45
C GLY A 168 19.84 7.88 19.78
N ALA A 169 19.77 8.53 20.95
CA ALA A 169 18.56 9.24 21.39
C ALA A 169 18.17 10.41 20.45
N GLN A 170 19.17 11.05 19.83
CA GLN A 170 18.94 12.18 18.94
C GLN A 170 18.32 11.77 17.59
N GLY A 171 18.74 10.62 17.04
CA GLY A 171 18.09 10.04 15.87
C GLY A 171 16.65 9.62 16.14
N LEU A 172 16.38 9.01 17.30
CA LEU A 172 15.03 8.62 17.70
C LEU A 172 14.07 9.81 17.79
N ILE A 173 14.54 10.96 18.28
CA ILE A 173 13.76 12.21 18.32
C ILE A 173 13.41 12.69 16.91
N SER A 174 14.34 12.61 15.96
CA SER A 174 14.09 12.99 14.56
C SER A 174 13.06 12.06 13.90
N TYR A 175 13.11 10.75 14.17
CA TYR A 175 12.07 9.82 13.75
C TYR A 175 10.73 10.10 14.41
N ALA A 176 10.70 10.44 15.70
CA ALA A 176 9.47 10.80 16.40
C ALA A 176 8.83 12.06 15.80
N LYS A 177 9.62 13.09 15.45
CA LYS A 177 9.13 14.28 14.74
C LYS A 177 8.50 13.92 13.39
N LEU A 178 9.14 13.02 12.63
CA LEU A 178 8.59 12.52 11.37
C LEU A 178 7.25 11.80 11.60
N LEU A 179 7.19 10.91 12.59
CA LEU A 179 5.96 10.18 12.92
C LEU A 179 4.83 11.12 13.34
N ILE A 180 5.11 12.13 14.15
CA ILE A 180 4.12 13.13 14.56
C ILE A 180 3.60 13.89 13.34
N LEU A 181 4.49 14.34 12.45
CA LEU A 181 4.10 15.03 11.22
C LEU A 181 3.24 14.14 10.32
N LEU A 182 3.64 12.88 10.13
CA LEU A 182 2.92 11.89 9.33
C LEU A 182 1.51 11.64 9.88
N VAL A 183 1.41 11.32 11.18
CA VAL A 183 0.12 11.03 11.83
C VAL A 183 -0.78 12.26 11.82
N THR A 184 -0.23 13.45 12.08
CA THR A 184 -0.99 14.71 12.01
C THR A 184 -1.51 14.97 10.61
N THR A 185 -0.69 14.73 9.58
CA THR A 185 -1.10 14.86 8.18
C THR A 185 -2.18 13.84 7.82
N MET A 186 -2.07 12.59 8.28
CA MET A 186 -3.10 11.56 8.10
C MET A 186 -4.43 11.96 8.76
N LEU A 187 -4.39 12.49 9.98
CA LEU A 187 -5.57 12.99 10.67
C LEU A 187 -6.18 14.19 9.95
N PHE A 188 -5.37 15.13 9.46
CA PHE A 188 -5.82 16.26 8.66
C PHE A 188 -6.52 15.80 7.38
N VAL A 189 -5.91 14.88 6.63
CA VAL A 189 -6.54 14.30 5.42
C VAL A 189 -7.85 13.61 5.77
N THR A 190 -7.92 12.89 6.89
CA THR A 190 -9.13 12.17 7.32
C THR A 190 -10.26 13.11 7.74
N PHE A 191 -9.98 14.10 8.58
CA PHE A 191 -11.01 14.96 9.18
C PHE A 191 -11.31 16.23 8.38
N VAL A 192 -10.43 16.64 7.47
CA VAL A 192 -10.61 17.85 6.65
C VAL A 192 -10.82 17.47 5.19
N ILE A 193 -9.85 16.83 4.54
CA ILE A 193 -9.92 16.54 3.10
C ILE A 193 -11.04 15.55 2.78
N ASN A 194 -11.07 14.39 3.44
CA ASN A 194 -12.11 13.40 3.22
C ASN A 194 -13.49 13.93 3.65
N ALA A 195 -13.55 14.73 4.73
CA ALA A 195 -14.77 15.38 5.16
C ALA A 195 -15.33 16.34 4.09
N LEU A 196 -14.46 17.17 3.50
CA LEU A 196 -14.83 18.07 2.40
C LEU A 196 -15.32 17.29 1.19
N ILE A 197 -14.61 16.23 0.78
CA ILE A 197 -15.02 15.38 -0.35
C ILE A 197 -16.43 14.81 -0.10
N VAL A 198 -16.65 14.20 1.07
CA VAL A 198 -17.97 13.63 1.42
C VAL A 198 -19.05 14.71 1.49
N PHE A 199 -18.75 15.87 2.05
CA PHE A 199 -19.68 17.00 2.13
C PHE A 199 -20.06 17.54 0.75
N PHE A 200 -19.10 17.71 -0.17
CA PHE A 200 -19.40 18.18 -1.53
C PHE A 200 -20.28 17.20 -2.31
N TYR A 201 -20.04 15.89 -2.17
CA TYR A 201 -20.82 14.87 -2.86
C TYR A 201 -22.18 14.61 -2.23
N THR A 202 -22.27 14.55 -0.90
CA THR A 202 -23.48 14.14 -0.18
C THR A 202 -24.33 15.33 0.29
N ARG A 203 -23.72 16.52 0.41
CA ARG A 203 -24.28 17.74 1.04
C ARG A 203 -24.89 17.50 2.43
N LYS A 204 -24.37 16.51 3.14
CA LYS A 204 -24.75 16.15 4.51
C LYS A 204 -23.51 16.18 5.39
N ASN A 205 -23.74 16.21 6.71
CA ASN A 205 -22.68 16.13 7.70
C ASN A 205 -21.80 14.88 7.44
N PRO A 206 -20.49 15.04 7.15
CA PRO A 206 -19.59 13.93 6.82
C PRO A 206 -19.06 13.20 8.06
N PHE A 207 -19.09 13.82 9.24
CA PHE A 207 -18.47 13.29 10.46
C PHE A 207 -19.04 11.95 10.93
N PRO A 208 -20.36 11.68 10.89
CA PRO A 208 -20.89 10.36 11.24
C PRO A 208 -20.25 9.23 10.42
N LEU A 209 -20.06 9.45 9.11
CA LEU A 209 -19.42 8.46 8.24
C LEU A 209 -17.94 8.28 8.59
N ILE A 210 -17.21 9.38 8.81
CA ILE A 210 -15.79 9.35 9.17
C ILE A 210 -15.59 8.58 10.47
N PHE A 211 -16.40 8.83 11.50
CA PHE A 211 -16.27 8.11 12.78
C PHE A 211 -16.57 6.61 12.66
N ILE A 212 -17.53 6.23 11.81
CA ILE A 212 -17.81 4.82 11.50
C ILE A 212 -16.60 4.17 10.83
N CYS A 213 -16.04 4.80 9.79
CA CYS A 213 -14.86 4.31 9.09
C CYS A 213 -13.63 4.25 10.01
N LEU A 214 -13.45 5.25 10.88
CA LEU A 214 -12.33 5.30 11.81
C LEU A 214 -12.38 4.15 12.82
N ARG A 215 -13.57 3.92 13.39
CA ARG A 215 -13.80 2.88 14.41
C ARG A 215 -13.69 1.47 13.84
N HIS A 216 -14.28 1.22 12.69
CA HIS A 216 -14.40 -0.15 12.15
C HIS A 216 -13.25 -0.55 11.24
N SER A 217 -12.61 0.39 10.54
CA SER A 217 -11.64 0.08 9.49
C SER A 217 -10.26 0.68 9.79
N ALA A 218 -10.18 1.99 10.08
CA ALA A 218 -8.90 2.67 10.21
C ALA A 218 -8.04 2.15 11.38
N PHE A 219 -8.66 1.87 12.54
CA PHE A 219 -7.93 1.35 13.70
C PHE A 219 -7.30 -0.02 13.40
N PHE A 220 -8.07 -0.95 12.83
CA PHE A 220 -7.57 -2.27 12.44
C PHE A 220 -6.50 -2.17 11.34
N ALA A 221 -6.71 -1.34 10.31
CA ALA A 221 -5.74 -1.11 9.25
C ALA A 221 -4.40 -0.55 9.77
N PHE A 222 -4.44 0.39 10.72
CA PHE A 222 -3.25 1.03 11.28
C PHE A 222 -2.36 0.03 12.03
N PHE A 223 -2.95 -0.81 12.89
CA PHE A 223 -2.20 -1.78 13.67
C PHE A 223 -1.78 -3.01 12.88
N THR A 224 -2.56 -3.42 11.87
CA THR A 224 -2.20 -4.54 10.99
C THR A 224 -1.19 -4.15 9.90
N ARG A 225 -1.03 -2.85 9.61
CA ARG A 225 -0.17 -2.32 8.54
C ARG A 225 -0.41 -2.95 7.16
N SER A 226 -1.62 -3.48 6.91
CA SER A 226 -1.95 -4.16 5.66
C SER A 226 -3.37 -3.84 5.22
N SER A 227 -3.48 -3.12 4.10
CA SER A 227 -4.78 -2.83 3.48
C SER A 227 -5.52 -4.11 3.09
N ALA A 228 -4.80 -5.16 2.66
CA ALA A 228 -5.38 -6.46 2.31
C ALA A 228 -5.95 -7.20 3.53
N ALA A 229 -5.30 -7.08 4.70
CA ALA A 229 -5.80 -7.67 5.95
C ALA A 229 -7.06 -6.96 6.47
N ASN A 230 -7.32 -5.73 6.01
CA ASN A 230 -8.45 -4.92 6.42
C ASN A 230 -9.70 -5.11 5.52
N ILE A 231 -9.56 -5.69 4.32
CA ILE A 231 -10.68 -5.96 3.40
C ILE A 231 -11.87 -6.70 4.06
N PRO A 232 -11.71 -7.74 4.89
CA PRO A 232 -12.86 -8.42 5.50
C PRO A 232 -13.58 -7.62 6.60
N VAL A 233 -12.97 -6.54 7.11
CA VAL A 233 -13.53 -5.69 8.17
C VAL A 233 -14.21 -4.43 7.60
N ASN A 234 -13.87 -4.07 6.36
CA ASN A 234 -14.26 -2.82 5.69
C ASN A 234 -15.38 -2.98 4.69
#